data_AF-A0A969MTM5-F1
#
_entry.id   AF-A0A969MTM5-F1
#
_cell.length_a   1.000
_cell.length_b   1.000
_cell.length_c   1.000
_cell.angle_alpha   90.00
_cell.angle_beta   90.00
_cell.angle_gamma   90.00
#
_symmetry.space_group_name_H-M   'P 1'
#
loop_
_entity.id
_entity.type
_entity.pdbx_description
1 polymer ?
#
loop_
_entity_poly.entity_id
_entity_poly.type
_entity_poly.pdbx_seq_one_letter_code
_entity_poly.pdbx_strand_id
1 'polypeptide(L)'
;MSEVPKNTSVRKPTPKKSFSLSDFKKKVNNEDVPEKKLEWIKCSAAFQEATGLPGFPKGYVSLSRGFTNTGKSTSVCEAAVSAQKSGILPILIDTENNMGRMRLAMMGFDWDNDFFLK
;
A
#
# COMPACT_ATOMS: atom_id res chain seq x y z
N MET A 1 7.65 -29.80 72.85
CA MET A 1 7.70 -29.85 71.37
C MET A 1 6.29 -29.66 70.84
N SER A 2 5.99 -28.53 70.20
CA SER A 2 4.71 -28.32 69.50
C SER A 2 4.73 -29.05 68.16
N GLU A 3 3.77 -29.92 67.91
CA GLU A 3 3.62 -30.58 66.61
C GLU A 3 3.34 -29.55 65.51
N VAL A 4 4.15 -29.56 64.47
CA VAL A 4 3.95 -28.73 63.28
C VAL A 4 2.74 -29.29 62.51
N PRO A 5 1.70 -28.49 62.23
CA PRO A 5 0.55 -28.98 61.46
C PRO A 5 1.00 -29.45 60.07
N LYS A 6 0.83 -30.74 59.77
CA LYS A 6 1.06 -31.28 58.43
C LYS A 6 -0.19 -31.10 57.59
N ASN A 7 -0.05 -30.43 56.44
CA ASN A 7 -1.13 -30.31 55.44
C ASN A 7 -1.44 -31.68 54.85
N THR A 8 -2.43 -32.37 55.40
CA THR A 8 -2.91 -33.71 55.01
C THR A 8 -3.74 -33.73 53.73
N SER A 9 -4.09 -32.56 53.16
CA SER A 9 -4.78 -32.50 51.89
C SER A 9 -3.78 -32.66 50.73
N VAL A 10 -3.81 -33.80 50.05
CA VAL A 10 -3.15 -33.97 48.76
C VAL A 10 -3.83 -32.97 47.80
N ARG A 11 -3.24 -31.79 47.65
CA ARG A 11 -3.74 -30.76 46.72
C ARG A 11 -3.73 -31.39 45.33
N LYS A 12 -4.89 -31.56 44.71
CA LYS A 12 -4.98 -32.02 43.32
C LYS A 12 -4.09 -31.10 42.48
N PRO A 13 -3.16 -31.63 41.67
CA PRO A 13 -2.30 -30.81 40.83
C PRO A 13 -3.19 -29.91 39.99
N THR A 14 -2.99 -28.60 40.08
CA THR A 14 -3.69 -27.67 39.18
C THR A 14 -3.31 -28.06 37.76
N PRO A 15 -4.28 -28.42 36.89
CA PRO A 15 -3.98 -28.80 35.52
C PRO A 15 -3.23 -27.65 34.86
N LYS A 16 -2.02 -27.90 34.35
CA LYS A 16 -1.31 -26.92 33.52
C LYS A 16 -2.17 -26.70 32.28
N LYS A 17 -2.84 -25.56 32.19
CA LYS A 17 -3.50 -25.14 30.95
C LYS A 17 -2.39 -24.98 29.91
N SER A 18 -2.46 -25.72 28.81
CA SER A 18 -1.58 -25.46 27.68
C SER A 18 -1.97 -24.10 27.09
N PHE A 19 -0.96 -23.27 26.84
CA PHE A 19 -1.20 -22.01 26.15
C PHE A 19 -1.53 -22.31 24.69
N SER A 20 -2.58 -21.68 24.18
CA SER A 20 -2.99 -21.73 22.79
C SER A 20 -3.09 -20.31 22.27
N LEU A 21 -2.28 -19.99 21.25
CA LEU A 21 -2.25 -18.65 20.65
C LEU A 21 -3.58 -18.30 19.99
N SER A 22 -4.26 -19.29 19.39
CA SER A 22 -5.57 -19.09 18.75
C SER A 22 -6.66 -18.77 19.76
N ASP A 23 -6.68 -19.43 20.92
CA ASP A 23 -7.64 -19.15 21.99
C ASP A 23 -7.37 -17.80 22.66
N PHE A 24 -6.08 -17.42 22.79
CA PHE A 24 -5.71 -16.08 23.24
C PHE A 24 -6.20 -15.01 22.26
N LYS A 25 -5.93 -15.14 20.95
CA LYS A 25 -6.37 -14.21 19.91
C LYS A 25 -7.90 -14.05 19.89
N LYS A 26 -8.66 -15.15 19.99
CA LYS A 26 -10.13 -15.13 20.12
C LYS A 26 -10.59 -14.38 21.36
N LYS A 27 -9.93 -14.62 22.51
CA LYS A 27 -10.26 -13.95 23.78
C LYS A 27 -10.01 -12.45 23.74
N VAL A 28 -8.94 -12.01 23.06
CA VAL A 28 -8.60 -10.59 22.94
C VAL A 28 -9.23 -9.90 21.72
N ASN A 29 -10.13 -10.60 21.00
CA ASN A 29 -10.75 -10.12 19.76
C ASN A 29 -9.73 -9.57 18.74
N ASN A 30 -8.56 -10.21 18.67
CA ASN A 30 -7.47 -9.82 17.77
C ASN A 30 -7.51 -10.74 16.56
N GLU A 31 -8.40 -10.43 15.62
CA GLU A 31 -8.48 -11.09 14.33
C GLU A 31 -7.26 -10.70 13.48
N ASP A 32 -6.63 -11.68 12.83
CA ASP A 32 -5.57 -11.41 11.87
C ASP A 32 -6.19 -10.73 10.64
N VAL A 33 -6.06 -9.41 10.54
CA VAL A 33 -6.52 -8.64 9.38
C VAL A 33 -5.57 -8.94 8.20
N PRO A 34 -6.03 -9.55 7.10
CA PRO A 34 -5.18 -9.83 5.95
C PRO A 34 -4.67 -8.53 5.32
N GLU A 35 -3.41 -8.53 4.89
CA GLU A 35 -2.86 -7.41 4.13
C GLU A 35 -3.59 -7.25 2.79
N LYS A 36 -3.85 -6.00 2.41
CA LYS A 36 -4.42 -5.70 1.08
C LYS A 36 -3.40 -6.09 0.01
N LYS A 37 -3.88 -6.71 -1.06
CA LYS A 37 -3.03 -7.04 -2.21
C LYS A 37 -2.47 -5.76 -2.82
N LEU A 38 -1.20 -5.81 -3.22
CA LEU A 38 -0.53 -4.70 -3.87
C LEU A 38 -1.11 -4.47 -5.28
N GLU A 39 -1.65 -3.29 -5.51
CA GLU A 39 -2.18 -2.85 -6.80
C GLU A 39 -1.27 -1.80 -7.44
N TRP A 40 -1.34 -1.67 -8.76
CA TRP A 40 -0.42 -0.81 -9.53
C TRP A 40 -1.17 0.09 -10.52
N ILE A 41 -0.67 1.31 -10.68
CA ILE A 41 -0.90 2.15 -11.85
C ILE A 41 0.16 1.75 -12.87
N LYS A 42 -0.20 0.92 -13.84
CA LYS A 42 0.75 0.31 -14.77
C LYS A 42 1.33 1.34 -15.73
N CYS A 43 2.64 1.35 -15.92
CA CYS A 43 3.31 2.23 -16.87
C CYS A 43 3.68 1.49 -18.16
N SER A 44 4.28 2.20 -19.12
CA SER A 44 4.69 1.63 -20.41
C SER A 44 5.66 0.45 -20.27
N ALA A 45 5.77 -0.39 -21.32
CA ALA A 45 6.77 -1.46 -21.35
C ALA A 45 8.19 -0.94 -21.16
N ALA A 46 8.51 0.25 -21.70
CA ALA A 46 9.80 0.91 -21.53
C ALA A 46 10.08 1.27 -20.06
N PHE A 47 9.07 1.77 -19.32
CA PHE A 47 9.21 2.00 -17.89
C PHE A 47 9.45 0.69 -17.12
N GLN A 48 8.72 -0.37 -17.48
CA GLN A 48 8.85 -1.68 -16.83
C GLN A 48 10.24 -2.28 -17.06
N GLU A 49 10.77 -2.17 -18.28
CA GLU A 49 12.13 -2.61 -18.60
C GLU A 49 13.18 -1.79 -17.85
N ALA A 50 13.02 -0.47 -17.78
CA ALA A 50 13.97 0.42 -17.13
C ALA A 50 14.00 0.28 -15.58
N THR A 51 12.87 -0.05 -14.96
CA THR A 51 12.72 -0.06 -13.49
C THR A 51 12.57 -1.45 -12.88
N GLY A 52 12.20 -2.46 -13.68
CA GLY A 52 11.78 -3.77 -13.19
C GLY A 52 10.42 -3.77 -12.48
N LEU A 53 9.71 -2.64 -12.46
CA LEU A 53 8.42 -2.49 -11.77
C LEU A 53 7.27 -2.36 -12.77
N PRO A 54 6.07 -2.90 -12.47
CA PRO A 54 4.89 -2.74 -13.34
C PRO A 54 4.49 -1.27 -13.55
N GLY A 55 4.82 -0.40 -12.60
CA GLY A 55 4.46 1.01 -12.57
C GLY A 55 4.51 1.56 -11.15
N PHE A 56 3.58 2.43 -10.79
CA PHE A 56 3.51 3.02 -9.45
C PHE A 56 2.53 2.26 -8.54
N PRO A 57 2.95 1.87 -7.31
CA PRO A 57 2.08 1.15 -6.39
C PRO A 57 0.97 2.06 -5.82
N LYS A 58 -0.27 1.59 -5.84
CA LYS A 58 -1.41 2.31 -5.28
C LYS A 58 -1.36 2.30 -3.75
N GLY A 59 -1.70 3.43 -3.13
CA GLY A 59 -1.69 3.57 -1.66
C GLY A 59 -0.32 3.86 -1.06
N TYR A 60 0.70 4.10 -1.90
CA TYR A 60 2.05 4.43 -1.46
C TYR A 60 2.52 5.74 -2.09
N VAL A 61 3.46 6.41 -1.42
CA VAL A 61 4.17 7.55 -1.97
C VAL A 61 5.32 7.04 -2.82
N SER A 62 5.41 7.52 -4.06
CA SER A 62 6.49 7.19 -4.99
C SER A 62 7.20 8.46 -5.45
N LEU A 63 8.50 8.37 -5.71
CA LEU A 63 9.32 9.53 -6.05
C LEU A 63 10.14 9.26 -7.31
N SER A 64 9.94 10.08 -8.35
CA SER A 64 10.73 10.04 -9.58
C SER A 64 11.85 11.09 -9.49
N ARG A 65 13.09 10.65 -9.27
CA ARG A 65 14.25 11.50 -8.96
C ARG A 65 15.37 11.30 -9.97
N GLY A 66 16.19 12.34 -10.15
CA GLY A 66 17.30 12.34 -11.10
C GLY A 66 17.60 13.74 -11.65
N PHE A 67 18.58 13.81 -12.55
CA PHE A 67 18.97 15.05 -13.21
C PHE A 67 17.88 15.58 -14.15
N THR A 68 17.99 16.84 -14.57
CA THR A 68 17.10 17.42 -15.59
C THR A 68 17.12 16.60 -16.88
N ASN A 69 15.97 16.47 -17.54
CA ASN A 69 15.80 15.73 -18.81
C ASN A 69 16.09 14.22 -18.77
N THR A 70 16.06 13.58 -17.60
CA THR A 70 16.21 12.10 -17.47
C THR A 70 14.88 11.34 -17.42
N GLY A 71 13.80 11.87 -17.99
CA GLY A 71 12.51 11.17 -18.05
C GLY A 71 11.63 11.24 -16.80
N LYS A 72 12.00 12.02 -15.77
CA LYS A 72 11.20 12.17 -14.53
C LYS A 72 9.76 12.60 -14.81
N SER A 73 9.59 13.75 -15.48
CA SER A 73 8.28 14.27 -15.82
C SER A 73 7.52 13.34 -16.77
N THR A 74 8.24 12.59 -17.63
CA THR A 74 7.64 11.55 -18.48
C THR A 74 7.01 10.46 -17.64
N SER A 75 7.74 9.91 -16.65
CA SER A 75 7.20 8.87 -15.77
C SER A 75 5.95 9.31 -15.01
N VAL A 76 5.92 10.56 -14.54
CA VAL A 76 4.74 11.14 -13.86
C VAL A 76 3.56 11.32 -14.82
N CYS A 77 3.81 11.79 -16.04
CA CYS A 77 2.75 11.93 -17.06
C CYS A 77 2.19 10.56 -17.48
N GLU A 78 3.03 9.54 -17.67
CA GLU A 78 2.58 8.17 -17.97
C GLU A 78 1.68 7.62 -16.87
N ALA A 79 2.06 7.83 -15.60
CA ALA A 79 1.25 7.43 -14.46
C ALA A 79 -0.11 8.13 -14.46
N ALA A 80 -0.14 9.44 -14.72
CA ALA A 80 -1.39 10.22 -14.78
C ALA A 80 -2.33 9.72 -15.88
N VAL A 81 -1.81 9.49 -17.10
CA VAL A 81 -2.60 8.94 -18.22
C VAL A 81 -3.11 7.54 -17.91
N SER A 82 -2.26 6.68 -17.35
CA SER A 82 -2.64 5.30 -16.99
C SER A 82 -3.69 5.27 -15.90
N ALA A 83 -3.56 6.14 -14.89
CA ALA A 83 -4.56 6.30 -13.83
C ALA A 83 -5.91 6.70 -14.44
N GLN A 84 -5.93 7.72 -15.30
CA GLN A 84 -7.15 8.17 -15.96
C GLN A 84 -7.81 7.05 -16.78
N LYS A 85 -7.03 6.33 -17.61
CA LYS A 85 -7.53 5.19 -18.40
C LYS A 85 -8.04 4.04 -17.52
N SER A 86 -7.59 3.96 -16.27
CA SER A 86 -8.04 2.98 -15.28
C SER A 86 -9.25 3.47 -14.46
N GLY A 87 -9.86 4.61 -14.82
CA GLY A 87 -10.99 5.20 -14.10
C GLY A 87 -10.61 5.86 -12.76
N ILE A 88 -9.33 6.17 -12.57
CA ILE A 88 -8.82 6.85 -11.37
C ILE A 88 -8.58 8.31 -11.73
N LEU A 89 -9.16 9.24 -10.99
CA LEU A 89 -8.95 10.69 -11.18
C LEU A 89 -7.52 11.09 -10.77
N PRO A 90 -6.66 11.51 -11.71
CA PRO A 90 -5.35 12.05 -11.37
C PRO A 90 -5.45 13.53 -10.99
N ILE A 91 -4.87 13.91 -9.86
CA ILE A 91 -4.72 15.32 -9.46
C ILE A 91 -3.29 15.75 -9.80
N LEU A 92 -3.17 16.78 -10.64
CA LEU A 92 -1.88 17.30 -11.10
C LEU A 92 -1.59 18.65 -10.45
N ILE A 93 -0.46 18.75 -9.77
CA ILE A 93 0.06 20.00 -9.20
C ILE A 93 1.36 20.31 -9.94
N ASP A 94 1.27 21.16 -10.96
CA ASP A 94 2.42 21.56 -11.78
C ASP A 94 2.88 22.97 -11.38
N THR A 95 4.02 23.03 -10.68
CA THR A 95 4.66 24.30 -10.27
C THR A 95 5.77 24.74 -11.22
N GLU A 96 6.18 23.89 -12.17
CA GLU A 96 7.30 24.13 -13.08
C GLU A 96 6.86 24.39 -14.53
N ASN A 97 5.56 24.20 -14.82
CA ASN A 97 4.96 24.26 -16.17
C ASN A 97 5.63 23.28 -17.16
N ASN A 98 6.10 22.13 -16.65
CA ASN A 98 6.88 21.15 -17.41
C ASN A 98 6.02 19.95 -17.87
N MET A 99 4.83 19.78 -17.28
CA MET A 99 3.91 18.72 -17.70
C MET A 99 3.14 19.15 -18.95
N GLY A 100 2.59 20.38 -18.95
CA GLY A 100 1.95 21.02 -20.10
C GLY A 100 0.70 20.30 -20.65
N ARG A 101 -0.40 21.04 -20.86
CA ARG A 101 -1.66 20.46 -21.37
C ARG A 101 -1.49 19.68 -22.69
N MET A 102 -0.73 20.25 -23.62
CA MET A 102 -0.44 19.66 -24.93
C MET A 102 0.27 18.31 -24.82
N ARG A 103 1.30 18.22 -23.98
CA ARG A 103 2.08 17.00 -23.84
C ARG A 103 1.27 15.88 -23.21
N LEU A 104 0.51 16.18 -22.16
CA LEU A 104 -0.42 15.21 -21.57
C LEU A 104 -1.44 14.72 -22.60
N ALA A 105 -2.02 15.63 -23.40
CA ALA A 105 -2.93 15.26 -24.48
C ALA A 105 -2.26 14.32 -25.50
N MET A 106 -1.04 14.63 -25.94
CA MET A 106 -0.27 13.76 -26.85
C MET A 106 0.03 12.38 -26.26
N MET A 107 0.22 12.30 -24.93
CA MET A 107 0.40 11.03 -24.24
C MET A 107 -0.91 10.25 -24.04
N GLY A 108 -2.05 10.84 -24.41
CA GLY A 108 -3.37 10.24 -24.35
C GLY A 108 -4.15 10.56 -23.09
N PHE A 109 -3.84 11.69 -22.45
CA PHE A 109 -4.68 12.26 -21.40
C PHE A 109 -5.90 12.94 -22.04
N ASP A 110 -7.08 12.54 -21.60
CA ASP A 110 -8.35 13.08 -22.06
C ASP A 110 -8.77 14.27 -21.18
N TRP A 111 -8.78 15.47 -21.75
CA TRP A 111 -9.15 16.69 -21.03
C TRP A 111 -10.65 16.95 -20.97
N ASP A 112 -11.44 16.19 -21.72
CA ASP A 112 -12.89 16.39 -21.83
C ASP A 112 -13.67 15.32 -21.04
N ASN A 113 -12.97 14.36 -20.43
CA ASN A 113 -13.56 13.31 -19.61
C ASN A 113 -14.11 13.87 -18.28
N ASP A 114 -15.26 13.38 -17.83
CA ASP A 114 -16.11 13.90 -16.74
C ASP A 114 -15.50 13.90 -15.32
N PHE A 115 -14.21 13.62 -15.18
CA PHE A 115 -13.53 13.57 -13.89
C PHE A 115 -12.95 14.92 -13.42
N PHE A 116 -13.35 16.04 -14.01
CA PHE A 116 -12.99 17.37 -13.49
C PHE A 116 -14.05 17.87 -12.51
N LEU A 117 -13.64 18.17 -11.28
CA LEU A 117 -14.39 19.12 -10.44
C LEU A 117 -14.28 20.49 -11.13
N LYS A 118 -15.40 20.97 -11.69
CA LYS A 118 -15.54 22.35 -12.16
C LYS A 118 -15.53 23.33 -11.00
#